data_AF-A0A2N2HHZ5-F1
#
_entry.id   AF-A0A2N2HHZ5-F1
#
_cell.length_a   1.000
_cell.length_b   1.000
_cell.length_c   1.000
_cell.angle_alpha   90.00
_cell.angle_beta   90.00
_cell.angle_gamma   90.00
#
_symmetry.space_group_name_H-M   'P 1'
#
loop_
_entity.id
_entity.type
_entity.pdbx_description
1 polymer ?
#
loop_
_entity_poly.entity_id
_entity_poly.type
_entity_poly.pdbx_seq_one_letter_code
_entity_poly.pdbx_strand_id
1 'polypeptide(L)'
;MASDAPDTSPIGKTPAEECVDADRCHGWRSYVQPSLLLAVWLPITLTLALHYTTDPEQVWVHNVLRRVLYLPILFAAFRLGLRGGLLASAIASLSYVPHAFFHLHHIAHSDPAPTLEKALEIVLYNLVGGVAGLLSDAERRRRTQLRTALDERTRLQDQLVRAGRLSALGEVVAGIAHEIRTPLHALRGTAEIVDPFIPKDRAERRMWEIHLRELERLDRTADRFLTFAKPRPLDLVDLDLRNVARRLADLIATDADKRGITLDIVLPDTPVAVRGDRDQLAQVALNLALNAMKAV
;
A
#
# COMPACT_ATOMS: atom_id res chain seq x y z
N MET A 1 22.18 23.63 -21.96
CA MET A 1 22.46 22.32 -21.35
C MET A 1 21.77 22.31 -20.01
N ALA A 2 20.72 21.50 -19.91
CA ALA A 2 19.74 21.50 -18.82
C ALA A 2 20.35 20.89 -17.54
N SER A 3 19.96 21.48 -16.42
CA SER A 3 20.21 21.03 -15.06
C SER A 3 19.01 20.19 -14.64
N ASP A 4 19.22 18.89 -14.40
CA ASP A 4 18.23 17.99 -13.82
C ASP A 4 18.43 17.92 -12.29
N ALA A 5 17.49 18.51 -11.56
CA ALA A 5 17.29 18.25 -10.14
C ALA A 5 16.14 17.24 -9.97
N PRO A 6 16.19 16.32 -9.00
CA PRO A 6 15.13 15.33 -8.82
C PRO A 6 13.88 15.97 -8.22
N ASP A 7 12.79 15.85 -8.97
CA ASP A 7 11.43 16.21 -8.60
C ASP A 7 10.99 15.42 -7.35
N THR A 8 10.77 16.12 -6.24
CA THR A 8 10.22 15.59 -4.99
C THR A 8 8.75 16.00 -4.87
N SER A 9 7.98 15.69 -5.91
CA SER A 9 6.52 15.75 -5.88
C SER A 9 5.95 14.59 -5.03
N PRO A 10 5.04 14.83 -4.08
CA PRO A 10 4.41 13.77 -3.33
C PRO A 10 3.54 12.94 -4.27
N ILE A 11 3.86 11.65 -4.34
CA ILE A 11 3.15 10.61 -5.10
C ILE A 11 1.64 10.86 -5.01
N GLY A 12 1.06 11.19 -6.16
CA GLY A 12 -0.36 11.43 -6.32
C GLY A 12 -1.15 10.25 -5.76
N LYS A 13 -1.95 10.54 -4.72
CA LYS A 13 -2.94 9.61 -4.19
C LYS A 13 -3.81 9.16 -5.35
N THR A 14 -3.93 7.84 -5.52
CA THR A 14 -4.88 7.29 -6.48
C THR A 14 -6.30 7.72 -6.07
N PRO A 15 -7.25 7.90 -7.02
CA PRO A 15 -8.63 8.27 -6.68
C PRO A 15 -9.36 7.25 -5.78
N ALA A 16 -8.72 6.11 -5.47
CA ALA A 16 -9.19 5.14 -4.49
C ALA A 16 -8.91 5.55 -3.03
N GLU A 17 -7.88 6.37 -2.75
CA GLU A 17 -7.53 6.80 -1.38
C GLU A 17 -8.30 8.04 -0.91
N GLU A 18 -8.94 8.76 -1.83
CA GLU A 18 -9.81 9.91 -1.50
C GLU A 18 -11.21 9.50 -0.99
N CYS A 19 -11.54 8.20 -1.04
CA CYS A 19 -12.83 7.66 -0.60
C CYS A 19 -12.77 6.90 0.73
N VAL A 20 -11.85 7.23 1.64
CA VAL A 20 -11.85 6.66 3.01
C VAL A 20 -12.95 7.28 3.88
N ASP A 21 -13.46 8.45 3.49
CA ASP A 21 -14.52 9.16 4.20
C ASP A 21 -15.82 9.13 3.38
N ALA A 22 -16.53 7.99 3.43
CA ALA A 22 -17.83 7.81 2.78
C ALA A 22 -18.85 8.90 3.17
N ASP A 23 -18.62 9.61 4.27
CA ASP A 23 -19.44 10.71 4.76
C ASP A 23 -19.17 12.06 4.06
N ARG A 24 -18.09 12.22 3.26
CA ARG A 24 -17.76 13.51 2.59
C ARG A 24 -17.92 13.52 1.07
N CYS A 25 -18.10 12.38 0.40
CA CYS A 25 -18.25 12.30 -1.06
C CYS A 25 -19.71 12.30 -1.57
N HIS A 26 -20.70 12.68 -0.76
CA HIS A 26 -22.07 12.91 -1.22
C HIS A 26 -22.36 14.40 -1.34
N GLY A 27 -21.63 15.08 -2.24
CA GLY A 27 -22.01 16.41 -2.70
C GLY A 27 -23.35 16.35 -3.43
N TRP A 28 -24.13 17.45 -3.43
CA TRP A 28 -25.49 17.53 -3.96
C TRP A 28 -25.70 16.86 -5.34
N ARG A 29 -24.66 16.85 -6.19
CA ARG A 29 -24.62 16.16 -7.49
C ARG A 29 -24.93 14.65 -7.43
N SER A 30 -24.63 13.95 -6.33
CA SER A 30 -24.96 12.51 -6.20
C SER A 30 -26.46 12.26 -6.11
N TYR A 31 -27.25 13.24 -5.67
CA TYR A 31 -28.71 13.12 -5.55
C TYR A 31 -29.46 13.41 -6.85
N VAL A 32 -28.79 14.05 -7.83
CA VAL A 32 -29.38 14.53 -9.09
C VAL A 32 -28.88 13.71 -10.29
N GLN A 33 -28.31 12.53 -10.06
CA GLN A 33 -27.92 11.65 -11.17
C GLN A 33 -29.17 11.17 -11.93
N PRO A 34 -29.12 11.06 -13.28
CA PRO A 34 -30.30 10.71 -14.09
C PRO A 34 -30.97 9.40 -13.65
N SER A 35 -30.19 8.40 -13.24
CA SER A 35 -30.72 7.13 -12.76
C SER A 35 -31.47 7.23 -11.42
N LEU A 36 -31.03 8.13 -10.52
CA LEU A 36 -31.69 8.39 -9.24
C LEU A 36 -32.92 9.28 -9.40
N LEU A 37 -32.87 10.24 -10.32
CA LEU A 37 -34.06 11.02 -10.71
C LEU A 37 -35.17 10.11 -11.21
N LEU A 38 -34.87 9.14 -12.06
CA LEU A 38 -35.86 8.21 -12.61
C LEU A 38 -36.33 7.14 -11.60
N ALA A 39 -35.44 6.63 -10.75
CA ALA A 39 -35.75 5.50 -9.86
C ALA A 39 -36.24 5.90 -8.47
N VAL A 40 -35.98 7.13 -8.03
CA VAL A 40 -36.35 7.62 -6.69
C VAL A 40 -37.29 8.81 -6.82
N TRP A 41 -36.84 9.88 -7.45
CA TRP A 41 -37.54 11.16 -7.38
C TRP A 41 -38.80 11.19 -8.25
N LEU A 42 -38.76 10.67 -9.48
CA LEU A 42 -39.92 10.61 -10.37
C LEU A 42 -41.06 9.75 -9.81
N PRO A 43 -40.81 8.54 -9.26
CA PRO A 43 -41.85 7.77 -8.60
C PRO A 43 -42.43 8.49 -7.38
N ILE A 44 -41.60 9.11 -6.54
CA ILE A 44 -42.07 9.87 -5.38
C ILE A 44 -42.96 11.03 -5.82
N THR A 45 -42.53 11.83 -6.79
CA THR A 45 -43.31 12.99 -7.27
C THR A 45 -44.59 12.56 -7.99
N LEU A 46 -44.54 11.50 -8.81
CA LEU A 46 -45.69 10.97 -9.52
C LEU A 46 -46.74 10.43 -8.54
N THR A 47 -46.32 9.57 -7.61
CA THR A 47 -47.21 9.01 -6.58
C THR A 47 -47.81 10.12 -5.73
N LEU A 48 -47.05 11.16 -5.42
CA LEU A 48 -47.54 12.32 -4.69
C LEU A 48 -48.57 13.13 -5.49
N ALA A 49 -48.30 13.39 -6.77
CA ALA A 49 -49.23 14.10 -7.64
C ALA A 49 -50.56 13.35 -7.76
N LEU A 50 -50.51 12.04 -8.01
CA LEU A 50 -51.70 11.18 -8.05
C LEU A 50 -52.47 11.19 -6.72
N HIS A 51 -51.76 11.19 -5.59
CA HIS A 51 -52.38 11.23 -4.27
C HIS A 51 -53.20 12.52 -4.05
N TYR A 52 -52.68 13.68 -4.45
CA TYR A 52 -53.38 14.96 -4.30
C TYR A 52 -54.51 15.18 -5.31
N THR A 53 -54.48 14.51 -6.47
CA THR A 53 -55.51 14.66 -7.51
C THR A 53 -56.66 13.66 -7.38
N THR A 54 -56.51 12.62 -6.56
CA THR A 54 -57.53 11.56 -6.42
C THR A 54 -58.61 11.98 -5.42
N ASP A 55 -59.86 11.65 -5.72
CA ASP A 55 -61.01 11.95 -4.86
C ASP A 55 -60.87 11.29 -3.47
N PRO A 56 -60.98 12.04 -2.35
CA PRO A 56 -60.87 11.52 -0.99
C PRO A 56 -61.80 10.33 -0.66
N GLU A 57 -62.92 10.18 -1.36
CA GLU A 57 -63.84 9.05 -1.15
C GLU A 57 -63.25 7.70 -1.62
N GLN A 58 -62.24 7.73 -2.49
CA GLN A 58 -61.58 6.52 -3.00
C GLN A 58 -60.45 6.05 -2.06
N VAL A 59 -60.82 5.55 -0.87
CA VAL A 59 -59.89 5.12 0.18
C VAL A 59 -58.88 4.07 -0.30
N TRP A 60 -59.29 3.14 -1.15
CA TRP A 60 -58.41 2.08 -1.65
C TRP A 60 -57.24 2.62 -2.49
N VAL A 61 -57.49 3.60 -3.37
CA VAL A 61 -56.44 4.19 -4.23
C VAL A 61 -55.39 4.89 -3.37
N HIS A 62 -55.83 5.63 -2.35
CA HIS A 62 -54.92 6.29 -1.40
C HIS A 62 -54.04 5.28 -0.66
N ASN A 63 -54.60 4.14 -0.24
CA ASN A 63 -53.85 3.09 0.46
C ASN A 63 -52.79 2.43 -0.42
N VAL A 64 -53.10 2.18 -1.70
CA VAL A 64 -52.14 1.62 -2.66
C VAL A 64 -51.00 2.61 -2.92
N LEU A 65 -51.31 3.89 -3.16
CA LEU A 65 -50.30 4.92 -3.42
C LEU A 65 -49.32 5.07 -2.25
N ARG A 66 -49.80 5.00 -0.99
CA ARG A 66 -48.91 4.99 0.19
C ARG A 66 -47.92 3.82 0.15
N ARG A 67 -48.41 2.60 -0.09
CA ARG A 67 -47.55 1.40 -0.14
C ARG A 67 -46.52 1.45 -1.27
N VAL A 68 -46.81 2.12 -2.38
CA VAL A 68 -45.86 2.25 -3.49
C VAL A 68 -44.63 3.09 -3.10
N LEU A 69 -44.75 4.05 -2.16
CA LEU A 69 -43.64 4.90 -1.74
C LEU A 69 -42.52 4.16 -0.98
N TYR A 70 -42.77 2.96 -0.45
CA TYR A 70 -41.69 2.17 0.16
C TYR A 70 -40.59 1.80 -0.84
N LEU A 71 -40.94 1.57 -2.11
CA LEU A 71 -39.97 1.14 -3.13
C LEU A 71 -38.90 2.20 -3.41
N PRO A 72 -39.23 3.47 -3.73
CA PRO A 72 -38.22 4.51 -3.95
C PRO A 72 -37.44 4.85 -2.67
N ILE A 73 -38.06 4.77 -1.48
CA ILE A 73 -37.36 4.97 -0.20
C ILE A 73 -36.30 3.87 0.01
N LEU A 74 -36.67 2.61 -0.17
CA LEU A 74 -35.74 1.48 -0.07
C LEU A 74 -34.62 1.61 -1.11
N PHE A 75 -34.95 1.98 -2.34
CA PHE A 75 -33.95 2.17 -3.38
C PHE A 75 -32.97 3.31 -3.05
N ALA A 76 -33.48 4.44 -2.53
CA ALA A 76 -32.65 5.54 -2.07
C ALA A 76 -31.72 5.10 -0.94
N ALA A 77 -32.23 4.37 0.06
CA ALA A 77 -31.45 3.81 1.14
C ALA A 77 -30.33 2.87 0.64
N PHE A 78 -30.63 1.99 -0.32
CA PHE A 78 -29.63 1.07 -0.88
C PHE A 78 -28.57 1.75 -1.75
N ARG A 79 -28.91 2.85 -2.44
CA ARG A 79 -27.99 3.54 -3.37
C ARG A 79 -27.18 4.65 -2.70
N LEU A 80 -27.78 5.39 -1.79
CA LEU A 80 -27.24 6.60 -1.18
C LEU A 80 -27.00 6.45 0.33
N GLY A 81 -27.22 5.24 0.88
CA GLY A 81 -26.98 4.94 2.28
C GLY A 81 -28.01 5.59 3.22
N LEU A 82 -27.60 5.79 4.47
CA LEU A 82 -28.46 6.36 5.51
C LEU A 82 -29.03 7.72 5.12
N ARG A 83 -28.20 8.61 4.56
CA ARG A 83 -28.61 9.98 4.24
C ARG A 83 -29.69 10.01 3.16
N GLY A 84 -29.54 9.22 2.10
CA GLY A 84 -30.55 9.15 1.05
C GLY A 84 -31.85 8.48 1.49
N GLY A 85 -31.75 7.41 2.29
CA GLY A 85 -32.91 6.75 2.89
C GLY A 85 -33.73 7.70 3.78
N LEU A 86 -33.05 8.42 4.69
CA LEU A 86 -33.69 9.41 5.55
C LEU A 86 -34.29 10.57 4.76
N LEU A 87 -33.54 11.15 3.81
CA LEU A 87 -34.02 12.26 2.97
C LEU A 87 -35.28 11.86 2.16
N ALA A 88 -35.27 10.70 1.51
CA ALA A 88 -36.42 10.21 0.76
C ALA A 88 -37.62 9.95 1.67
N SER A 89 -37.40 9.31 2.83
CA SER A 89 -38.48 9.05 3.80
C SER A 89 -39.04 10.33 4.44
N ALA A 90 -38.21 11.35 4.67
CA ALA A 90 -38.62 12.63 5.21
C ALA A 90 -39.46 13.42 4.19
N ILE A 91 -39.07 13.41 2.91
CA ILE A 91 -39.85 14.04 1.84
C ILE A 91 -41.19 13.34 1.66
N ALA A 92 -41.21 12.00 1.63
CA ALA A 92 -42.44 11.23 1.61
C ALA A 92 -43.33 11.57 2.82
N SER A 93 -42.76 11.60 4.03
CA SER A 93 -43.50 11.92 5.27
C SER A 93 -44.08 13.33 5.27
N LEU A 94 -43.28 14.35 4.92
CA LEU A 94 -43.70 15.75 4.89
C LEU A 94 -44.84 15.98 3.91
N SER A 95 -44.85 15.22 2.82
CA SER A 95 -45.87 15.32 1.78
C SER A 95 -47.27 14.89 2.25
N TYR A 96 -47.37 14.10 3.33
CA TYR A 96 -48.65 13.64 3.90
C TYR A 96 -49.19 14.53 5.01
N VAL A 97 -48.35 15.36 5.64
CA VAL A 97 -48.76 16.22 6.77
C VAL A 97 -49.90 17.18 6.41
N PRO A 98 -49.89 17.88 5.27
CA PRO A 98 -50.98 18.78 4.89
C PRO A 98 -52.31 18.04 4.78
N HIS A 99 -52.32 16.86 4.15
CA HIS A 99 -53.54 16.09 3.92
C HIS A 99 -54.11 15.49 5.22
N ALA A 100 -53.24 15.11 6.17
CA ALA A 100 -53.66 14.70 7.51
C ALA A 100 -54.29 15.86 8.29
N PHE A 101 -53.75 17.07 8.17
CA PHE A 101 -54.19 18.26 8.90
C PHE A 101 -55.50 18.86 8.35
N PHE A 102 -55.68 18.91 7.01
CA PHE A 102 -56.91 19.44 6.40
C PHE A 102 -58.16 18.58 6.71
N HIS A 103 -58.02 17.26 6.88
CA HIS A 103 -59.13 16.41 7.34
C HIS A 103 -59.33 16.42 8.87
N LEU A 104 -58.31 16.82 9.64
CA LEU A 104 -58.38 16.89 11.10
C LEU A 104 -59.44 17.90 11.56
N HIS A 105 -59.69 18.97 10.79
CA HIS A 105 -60.70 19.98 11.12
C HIS A 105 -62.15 19.49 10.98
N HIS A 106 -62.40 18.40 10.24
CA HIS A 106 -63.75 17.87 10.01
C HIS A 106 -64.10 16.61 10.83
N ILE A 107 -63.11 15.87 11.34
CA ILE A 107 -63.32 14.53 11.96
C ILE A 107 -63.05 14.52 13.49
N ALA A 108 -62.70 15.66 14.08
CA ALA A 108 -62.19 15.77 15.46
C ALA A 108 -63.13 15.29 16.60
N HIS A 109 -64.32 14.72 16.33
CA HIS A 109 -65.30 14.37 17.36
C HIS A 109 -65.75 12.90 17.44
N SER A 110 -65.26 11.93 16.63
CA SER A 110 -65.85 10.56 16.74
C SER A 110 -65.01 9.30 16.46
N ASP A 111 -63.84 9.30 15.80
CA ASP A 111 -63.04 8.07 15.66
C ASP A 111 -61.52 8.33 15.49
N PRO A 112 -60.64 7.84 16.41
CA PRO A 112 -59.19 8.00 16.31
C PRO A 112 -58.49 7.03 15.35
N ALA A 113 -59.14 5.96 14.88
CA ALA A 113 -58.53 4.91 14.06
C ALA A 113 -57.82 5.41 12.76
N PRO A 114 -58.43 6.26 11.91
CA PRO A 114 -57.81 6.70 10.66
C PRO A 114 -56.61 7.66 10.88
N THR A 115 -56.57 8.35 12.01
CA THR A 115 -55.45 9.22 12.39
C THR A 115 -54.25 8.39 12.83
N LEU A 116 -54.49 7.32 13.59
CA LEU A 116 -53.44 6.40 14.05
C LEU A 116 -52.78 5.68 12.87
N GLU A 117 -53.56 5.25 11.87
CA GLU A 117 -53.05 4.61 10.65
C GLU A 117 -52.07 5.51 9.88
N LYS A 118 -52.41 6.80 9.71
CA LYS A 118 -51.55 7.78 9.03
C LYS A 118 -50.27 8.08 9.82
N ALA A 119 -50.37 8.19 11.14
CA ALA A 119 -49.22 8.39 12.01
C ALA A 119 -48.26 7.18 11.97
N LEU A 120 -48.82 5.96 11.99
CA LEU A 120 -48.05 4.73 11.87
C LEU A 120 -47.29 4.64 10.53
N GLU A 121 -47.92 5.09 9.43
CA GLU A 121 -47.28 5.12 8.11
C GLU A 121 -46.05 6.04 8.07
N ILE A 122 -46.14 7.24 8.66
CA ILE A 122 -45.00 8.17 8.77
C ILE A 122 -43.87 7.53 9.57
N VAL A 123 -44.20 6.90 10.70
CA VAL A 123 -43.21 6.17 11.51
C VAL A 123 -42.57 5.06 10.69
N LEU A 124 -43.36 4.31 9.92
CA LEU A 124 -42.88 3.19 9.11
C LEU A 124 -41.97 3.64 7.97
N TYR A 125 -42.26 4.74 7.27
CA TYR A 125 -41.35 5.27 6.23
C TYR A 125 -39.98 5.65 6.80
N ASN A 126 -39.95 6.37 7.91
CA ASN A 126 -38.70 6.80 8.53
C ASN A 126 -37.93 5.61 9.10
N LEU A 127 -38.63 4.63 9.69
CA LEU A 127 -38.04 3.39 10.17
C LEU A 127 -37.42 2.59 9.01
N VAL A 128 -38.14 2.41 7.91
CA VAL A 128 -37.66 1.69 6.73
C VAL A 128 -36.47 2.41 6.09
N GLY A 129 -36.56 3.71 5.86
CA GLY A 129 -35.47 4.51 5.28
C GLY A 129 -34.21 4.51 6.16
N GLY A 130 -34.40 4.65 7.48
CA GLY A 130 -33.30 4.62 8.46
C GLY A 130 -32.64 3.25 8.57
N VAL A 131 -33.42 2.19 8.80
CA VAL A 131 -32.89 0.83 8.97
C VAL A 131 -32.24 0.31 7.68
N ALA A 132 -32.91 0.45 6.53
CA ALA A 132 -32.34 0.03 5.25
C ALA A 132 -31.07 0.81 4.92
N GLY A 133 -31.03 2.11 5.25
CA GLY A 133 -29.87 2.96 5.02
C GLY A 133 -28.69 2.57 5.90
N LEU A 134 -28.92 2.36 7.21
CA LEU A 134 -27.91 1.87 8.15
C LEU A 134 -27.33 0.53 7.73
N LEU A 135 -28.19 -0.42 7.35
CA LEU A 135 -27.78 -1.75 6.88
C LEU A 135 -26.98 -1.66 5.58
N SER A 136 -27.38 -0.80 4.64
CA SER A 136 -26.65 -0.60 3.39
C SER A 136 -25.26 -0.04 3.64
N ASP A 137 -25.12 0.95 4.53
CA ASP A 137 -23.82 1.53 4.88
C ASP A 137 -22.93 0.54 5.63
N ALA A 138 -23.50 -0.24 6.55
CA ALA A 138 -22.77 -1.30 7.26
C ALA A 138 -22.23 -2.35 6.28
N GLU A 139 -23.05 -2.81 5.34
CA GLU A 139 -22.66 -3.78 4.32
C GLU A 139 -21.58 -3.22 3.37
N ARG A 140 -21.70 -1.95 2.95
CA ARG A 140 -20.69 -1.27 2.13
C ARG A 140 -19.34 -1.22 2.83
N ARG A 141 -19.32 -0.81 4.11
CA ARG A 141 -18.10 -0.77 4.93
C ARG A 141 -17.46 -2.15 5.08
N ARG A 142 -18.27 -3.19 5.29
CA ARG A 142 -17.78 -4.57 5.41
C ARG A 142 -17.15 -5.06 4.10
N ARG A 143 -17.77 -4.77 2.96
CA ARG A 143 -17.25 -5.14 1.64
C ARG A 143 -15.93 -4.45 1.31
N THR A 144 -15.79 -3.17 1.64
CA THR A 144 -14.53 -2.44 1.40
C THR A 144 -13.42 -2.99 2.29
N GLN A 145 -13.68 -3.22 3.58
CA GLN A 145 -12.72 -3.85 4.49
C GLN A 145 -12.28 -5.25 4.04
N LEU A 146 -13.22 -6.08 3.56
CA LEU A 146 -12.90 -7.40 3.06
C LEU A 146 -12.02 -7.33 1.80
N ARG A 147 -12.32 -6.42 0.87
CA ARG A 147 -11.51 -6.22 -0.33
C ARG A 147 -10.09 -5.80 0.00
N THR A 148 -9.92 -4.77 0.85
CA THR A 148 -8.59 -4.31 1.24
C THR A 148 -7.80 -5.39 1.98
N ALA A 149 -8.46 -6.18 2.83
CA ALA A 149 -7.82 -7.30 3.51
C ALA A 149 -7.37 -8.41 2.53
N LEU A 150 -8.16 -8.71 1.49
CA LEU A 150 -7.78 -9.67 0.44
C LEU A 150 -6.64 -9.17 -0.44
N ASP A 151 -6.66 -7.88 -0.81
CA ASP A 151 -5.61 -7.26 -1.60
C ASP A 151 -4.27 -7.29 -0.83
N GLU A 152 -4.28 -6.91 0.45
CA GLU A 152 -3.09 -6.95 1.30
C GLU A 152 -2.57 -8.38 1.51
N ARG A 153 -3.47 -9.34 1.74
CA ARG A 153 -3.08 -10.76 1.84
C ARG A 153 -2.38 -11.23 0.57
N THR A 154 -2.94 -10.90 -0.61
CA THR A 154 -2.37 -11.29 -1.90
C THR A 154 -0.98 -10.68 -2.09
N ARG A 155 -0.81 -9.40 -1.76
CA ARG A 155 0.49 -8.71 -1.79
C ARG A 155 1.53 -9.38 -0.91
N LEU A 156 1.17 -9.75 0.33
CA LEU A 156 2.07 -10.43 1.26
C LEU A 156 2.43 -11.84 0.75
N GLN A 157 1.47 -12.57 0.18
CA GLN A 157 1.75 -13.88 -0.43
C GLN A 157 2.76 -13.77 -1.58
N ASP A 158 2.61 -12.78 -2.47
CA ASP A 158 3.56 -12.54 -3.55
C ASP A 158 4.97 -12.20 -3.04
N GLN A 159 5.06 -11.40 -1.97
CA GLN A 159 6.34 -11.11 -1.32
C GLN A 159 6.98 -12.37 -0.73
N LEU A 160 6.20 -13.22 -0.06
CA LEU A 160 6.67 -14.49 0.49
C LEU A 160 7.15 -15.44 -0.60
N VAL A 161 6.42 -15.55 -1.73
CA VAL A 161 6.84 -16.38 -2.87
C VAL A 161 8.15 -15.86 -3.47
N ARG A 162 8.30 -14.53 -3.63
CA ARG A 162 9.55 -13.93 -4.13
C ARG A 162 10.71 -14.18 -3.17
N ALA A 163 10.50 -13.97 -1.87
CA ALA A 163 11.50 -14.24 -0.84
C ALA A 163 11.90 -15.72 -0.80
N GLY A 164 10.93 -16.64 -0.87
CA GLY A 164 11.17 -18.08 -0.94
C GLY A 164 11.98 -18.48 -2.18
N ARG A 165 11.67 -17.92 -3.36
CA ARG A 165 12.45 -18.14 -4.60
C ARG A 165 13.89 -17.64 -4.47
N LEU A 166 14.08 -16.45 -3.92
CA LEU A 166 15.41 -15.88 -3.68
C LEU A 166 16.21 -16.73 -2.70
N SER A 167 15.58 -17.21 -1.63
CA SER A 167 16.22 -18.10 -0.65
C SER A 167 16.65 -19.43 -1.29
N ALA A 168 15.77 -20.07 -2.07
CA ALA A 168 16.09 -21.30 -2.78
C ALA A 168 17.22 -21.10 -3.80
N LEU A 169 17.18 -20.00 -4.57
CA LEU A 169 18.25 -19.62 -5.48
C LEU A 169 19.57 -19.40 -4.73
N GLY A 170 19.52 -18.76 -3.57
CA GLY A 170 20.68 -18.55 -2.70
C GLY A 170 21.31 -19.86 -2.22
N GLU A 171 20.50 -20.84 -1.83
CA GLU A 171 21.00 -22.16 -1.42
C GLU A 171 21.71 -22.89 -2.57
N VAL A 172 21.12 -22.87 -3.77
CA VAL A 172 21.71 -23.47 -4.98
C VAL A 172 23.02 -22.77 -5.37
N VAL A 173 23.03 -21.43 -5.40
CA VAL A 173 24.23 -20.66 -5.76
C VAL A 173 25.34 -20.87 -4.74
N ALA A 174 25.01 -21.01 -3.45
CA ALA A 174 26.01 -21.32 -2.42
C ALA A 174 26.67 -22.70 -2.65
N GLY A 175 25.89 -23.71 -3.04
CA GLY A 175 26.41 -25.02 -3.43
C GLY A 175 27.35 -24.94 -4.64
N ILE A 176 26.89 -24.33 -5.73
CA ILE A 176 27.68 -24.17 -6.97
C ILE A 176 28.98 -23.41 -6.70
N ALA A 177 28.92 -22.33 -5.93
CA ALA A 177 30.11 -21.53 -5.68
C ALA A 177 31.12 -22.24 -4.77
N HIS A 178 30.67 -23.10 -3.85
CA HIS A 178 31.57 -23.99 -3.12
C HIS A 178 32.27 -24.98 -4.06
N GLU A 179 31.54 -25.54 -5.02
CA GLU A 179 32.08 -26.43 -6.04
C GLU A 179 33.02 -25.74 -7.02
N ILE A 180 32.83 -24.45 -7.33
CA ILE A 180 33.74 -23.64 -8.18
C ILE A 180 35.00 -23.22 -7.42
N ARG A 181 34.87 -22.90 -6.13
CA ARG A 181 36.01 -22.48 -5.31
C ARG A 181 37.05 -23.57 -5.18
N THR A 182 36.60 -24.82 -5.10
CA THR A 182 37.46 -26.00 -4.97
C THR A 182 38.49 -26.12 -6.11
N PRO A 183 38.11 -26.17 -7.40
CA PRO A 183 39.05 -26.22 -8.51
C PRO A 183 39.85 -24.91 -8.67
N LEU A 184 39.29 -23.74 -8.35
CA LEU A 184 40.05 -22.48 -8.38
C LEU A 184 41.19 -22.46 -7.36
N HIS A 185 40.94 -22.92 -6.13
CA HIS A 185 41.97 -23.07 -5.11
C HIS A 185 43.04 -24.07 -5.54
N ALA A 186 42.66 -25.19 -6.17
CA ALA A 186 43.62 -26.15 -6.70
C ALA A 186 44.50 -25.56 -7.82
N LEU A 187 43.89 -24.84 -8.78
CA LEU A 187 44.61 -24.15 -9.86
C LEU A 187 45.53 -23.04 -9.34
N ARG A 188 45.09 -22.29 -8.33
CA ARG A 188 45.92 -21.28 -7.68
C ARG A 188 47.10 -21.93 -6.95
N GLY A 189 46.86 -23.01 -6.22
CA GLY A 189 47.93 -23.74 -5.51
C GLY A 189 48.99 -24.30 -6.48
N THR A 190 48.58 -24.89 -7.60
CA THR A 190 49.53 -25.34 -8.62
C THR A 190 50.25 -24.17 -9.29
N ALA A 191 49.58 -23.05 -9.52
CA ALA A 191 50.21 -21.84 -10.04
C ALA A 191 51.26 -21.28 -9.06
N GLU A 192 50.94 -21.16 -7.78
CA GLU A 192 51.90 -20.69 -6.76
C GLU A 192 53.14 -21.60 -6.66
N ILE A 193 53.00 -22.91 -6.89
CA ILE A 193 54.13 -23.83 -6.98
C ILE A 193 54.99 -23.57 -8.24
N VAL A 194 54.37 -23.27 -9.37
CA VAL A 194 55.07 -23.06 -10.66
C VAL A 194 55.70 -21.67 -10.78
N ASP A 195 55.15 -20.65 -10.11
CA ASP A 195 55.57 -19.24 -10.21
C ASP A 195 57.08 -19.01 -10.02
N PRO A 196 57.76 -19.64 -9.03
CA PRO A 196 59.21 -19.47 -8.84
C PRO A 196 60.06 -20.03 -9.99
N PHE A 197 59.51 -20.96 -10.78
CA PHE A 197 60.21 -21.61 -11.89
C PHE A 197 60.08 -20.85 -13.22
N ILE A 198 59.29 -19.76 -13.26
CA ILE A 198 59.11 -18.92 -14.46
C ILE A 198 60.10 -17.73 -14.42
N PRO A 199 61.09 -17.66 -15.33
CA PRO A 199 62.09 -16.59 -15.34
C PRO A 199 61.48 -15.21 -15.60
N LYS A 200 61.94 -14.18 -14.88
CA LYS A 200 61.32 -12.83 -14.87
C LYS A 200 61.54 -12.01 -16.15
N ASP A 201 62.55 -12.32 -16.92
CA ASP A 201 63.01 -11.62 -18.12
C ASP A 201 62.42 -12.16 -19.43
N ARG A 202 61.55 -13.16 -19.32
CA ARG A 202 61.00 -13.94 -20.42
C ARG A 202 59.57 -13.52 -20.75
N ALA A 203 59.17 -13.65 -22.02
CA ALA A 203 57.81 -13.33 -22.47
C ALA A 203 56.76 -14.18 -21.74
N GLU A 204 57.15 -15.40 -21.37
CA GLU A 204 56.44 -16.37 -20.56
C GLU A 204 56.00 -15.78 -19.19
N ARG A 205 56.80 -14.89 -18.58
CA ARG A 205 56.44 -14.22 -17.30
C ARG A 205 55.22 -13.32 -17.43
N ARG A 206 55.15 -12.53 -18.51
CA ARG A 206 53.99 -11.64 -18.74
C ARG A 206 52.70 -12.44 -18.88
N MET A 207 52.76 -13.54 -19.63
CA MET A 207 51.60 -14.42 -19.82
C MET A 207 51.20 -15.10 -18.52
N TRP A 208 52.18 -15.56 -17.75
CA TRP A 208 51.97 -16.15 -16.43
C TRP A 208 51.27 -15.19 -15.45
N GLU A 209 51.72 -13.94 -15.38
CA GLU A 209 51.10 -12.91 -14.53
C GLU A 209 49.67 -12.57 -14.97
N ILE A 210 49.34 -12.66 -16.27
CA ILE A 210 47.96 -12.51 -16.74
C ILE A 210 47.09 -13.65 -16.19
N HIS A 211 47.56 -14.90 -16.23
CA HIS A 211 46.82 -16.04 -15.70
C HIS A 211 46.59 -15.94 -14.19
N LEU A 212 47.61 -15.56 -13.42
CA LEU A 212 47.48 -15.36 -11.98
C LEU A 212 46.45 -14.27 -11.64
N ARG A 213 46.50 -13.13 -12.35
CA ARG A 213 45.49 -12.06 -12.19
C ARG A 213 44.08 -12.54 -12.50
N GLU A 214 43.92 -13.41 -13.50
CA GLU A 214 42.62 -13.93 -13.90
C GLU A 214 42.07 -14.95 -12.89
N LEU A 215 42.92 -15.81 -12.33
CA LEU A 215 42.54 -16.69 -11.21
C LEU A 215 42.06 -15.88 -10.00
N GLU A 216 42.77 -14.81 -9.64
CA GLU A 216 42.39 -13.92 -8.54
C GLU A 216 41.11 -13.12 -8.84
N ARG A 217 40.84 -12.82 -10.12
CA ARG A 217 39.58 -12.20 -10.56
C ARG A 217 38.41 -13.18 -10.46
N LEU A 218 38.61 -14.45 -10.81
CA LEU A 218 37.60 -15.51 -10.71
C LEU A 218 37.25 -15.80 -9.26
N ASP A 219 38.25 -15.88 -8.37
CA ASP A 219 38.05 -16.11 -6.93
C ASP A 219 37.20 -15.00 -6.30
N ARG A 220 37.56 -13.72 -6.56
CA ARG A 220 36.77 -12.55 -6.13
C ARG A 220 35.35 -12.53 -6.72
N THR A 221 35.15 -13.10 -7.90
CA THR A 221 33.83 -13.16 -8.53
C THR A 221 32.96 -14.24 -7.90
N ALA A 222 33.53 -15.42 -7.62
CA ALA A 222 32.88 -16.48 -6.87
C ALA A 222 32.47 -16.02 -5.46
N ASP A 223 33.34 -15.28 -4.76
CA ASP A 223 33.03 -14.72 -3.45
C ASP A 223 31.88 -13.71 -3.44
N ARG A 224 31.79 -12.87 -4.48
CA ARG A 224 30.68 -11.94 -4.64
C ARG A 224 29.35 -12.66 -4.87
N PHE A 225 29.35 -13.73 -5.67
CA PHE A 225 28.17 -14.57 -5.86
C PHE A 225 27.74 -15.26 -4.55
N LEU A 226 28.69 -15.76 -3.75
CA LEU A 226 28.41 -16.37 -2.45
C LEU A 226 27.80 -15.40 -1.44
N THR A 227 28.35 -14.18 -1.37
CA THR A 227 27.87 -13.14 -0.45
C THR A 227 26.43 -12.75 -0.76
N PHE A 228 26.05 -12.77 -2.04
CA PHE A 228 24.67 -12.53 -2.48
C PHE A 228 23.74 -13.70 -2.16
N ALA A 229 24.24 -14.93 -2.29
CA ALA A 229 23.47 -16.17 -2.18
C ALA A 229 23.17 -16.60 -0.73
N LYS A 230 24.10 -16.37 0.19
CA LYS A 230 23.92 -16.66 1.60
C LYS A 230 24.58 -15.55 2.41
N PRO A 231 23.81 -14.56 2.90
CA PRO A 231 24.33 -13.62 3.87
C PRO A 231 24.91 -14.44 5.02
N ARG A 232 26.21 -14.31 5.29
CA ARG A 232 26.81 -14.96 6.47
C ARG A 232 26.00 -14.54 7.70
N PRO A 233 25.68 -15.46 8.63
CA PRO A 233 25.08 -15.04 9.89
C PRO A 233 25.98 -13.98 10.52
N LEU A 234 25.39 -12.82 10.84
CA LEU A 234 26.10 -11.68 11.40
C LEU A 234 26.64 -12.06 12.77
N ASP A 235 27.95 -11.92 12.98
CA ASP A 235 28.55 -12.03 14.31
C ASP A 235 28.41 -10.69 15.02
N LEU A 236 27.25 -10.47 15.63
CA LEU A 236 26.91 -9.20 16.27
C LEU A 236 27.62 -9.05 17.62
N VAL A 237 28.67 -8.24 17.62
CA VAL A 237 29.43 -7.87 18.83
C VAL A 237 29.28 -6.38 19.13
N ASP A 238 29.42 -6.01 20.40
CA ASP A 238 29.53 -4.60 20.78
C ASP A 238 30.92 -4.10 20.37
N LEU A 239 30.96 -3.05 19.55
CA LEU A 239 32.20 -2.49 19.02
C LEU A 239 32.14 -0.96 18.95
N ASP A 240 33.29 -0.32 19.09
CA ASP A 240 33.45 1.12 18.90
C ASP A 240 33.79 1.39 17.42
N LEU A 241 32.90 2.09 16.71
CA LEU A 241 33.08 2.42 15.29
C LEU A 241 34.37 3.19 15.00
N ARG A 242 34.90 3.93 15.99
CA ARG A 242 36.17 4.65 15.83
C ARG A 242 37.32 3.71 15.50
N ASN A 243 37.31 2.50 16.04
CA ASN A 243 38.35 1.50 15.75
C ASN A 243 38.25 0.96 14.32
N VAL A 244 37.03 0.83 13.80
CA VAL A 244 36.80 0.43 12.40
C VAL A 244 37.29 1.53 11.45
N ALA A 245 36.97 2.79 11.75
CA ALA A 245 37.38 3.94 10.95
C ALA A 245 38.90 4.13 10.91
N ARG A 246 39.60 4.04 12.05
CA ARG A 246 41.08 4.12 12.09
C ARG A 246 41.73 3.01 11.26
N ARG A 247 41.26 1.78 11.42
CA ARG A 247 41.83 0.62 10.72
C ARG A 247 41.60 0.70 9.21
N LEU A 248 40.48 1.28 8.78
CA LEU A 248 40.23 1.58 7.38
C LEU A 248 41.20 2.65 6.86
N ALA A 249 41.43 3.71 7.63
CA ALA A 249 42.37 4.78 7.28
C ALA A 249 43.75 4.22 6.95
N ASP A 250 44.28 3.40 7.87
CA ASP A 250 45.59 2.76 7.71
C ASP A 250 45.65 1.88 6.45
N LEU A 251 44.56 1.16 6.17
CA LEU A 251 44.47 0.26 5.02
C LEU A 251 44.50 1.01 3.68
N ILE A 252 43.90 2.19 3.59
CA ILE A 252 43.79 2.94 2.34
C ILE A 252 44.82 4.08 2.21
N ALA A 253 45.52 4.45 3.29
CA ALA A 253 46.48 5.56 3.31
C ALA A 253 47.52 5.44 2.19
N THR A 254 48.14 4.26 2.05
CA THR A 254 49.18 4.01 1.03
C THR A 254 48.64 4.18 -0.40
N ASP A 255 47.39 3.78 -0.65
CA ASP A 255 46.77 3.86 -1.97
C ASP A 255 46.26 5.26 -2.27
N ALA A 256 45.79 6.00 -1.26
CA ALA A 256 45.41 7.41 -1.37
C ALA A 256 46.64 8.28 -1.69
N ASP A 257 47.75 8.09 -0.98
CA ASP A 257 49.02 8.81 -1.20
C ASP A 257 49.54 8.62 -2.63
N LYS A 258 49.54 7.37 -3.13
CA LYS A 258 49.93 7.07 -4.52
C LYS A 258 49.09 7.79 -5.57
N ARG A 259 47.84 8.12 -5.23
CA ARG A 259 46.90 8.83 -6.11
C ARG A 259 46.88 10.34 -5.86
N GLY A 260 47.68 10.84 -4.91
CA GLY A 260 47.66 12.24 -4.50
C GLY A 260 46.36 12.68 -3.82
N ILE A 261 45.60 11.73 -3.24
CA ILE A 261 44.34 12.00 -2.55
C ILE A 261 44.63 12.30 -1.08
N THR A 262 44.16 13.44 -0.58
CA THR A 262 44.26 13.77 0.85
C THR A 262 43.15 13.08 1.64
N LEU A 263 43.52 12.29 2.64
CA LEU A 263 42.58 11.62 3.54
C LEU A 263 42.43 12.45 4.84
N ASP A 264 41.22 12.90 5.15
CA ASP A 264 40.92 13.56 6.43
C ASP A 264 39.93 12.72 7.24
N ILE A 265 40.24 12.47 8.51
CA ILE A 265 39.43 11.65 9.41
C ILE A 265 39.12 12.45 10.67
N VAL A 266 37.83 12.66 10.90
CA VAL A 266 37.29 13.33 12.06
C VAL A 266 36.52 12.32 12.90
N LEU A 267 36.99 12.07 14.12
CA LEU A 267 36.36 11.14 15.07
C LEU A 267 35.99 11.88 16.36
N PRO A 268 34.84 11.55 16.98
CA PRO A 268 34.48 12.11 18.28
C PRO A 268 35.34 11.53 19.41
N ASP A 269 35.54 12.33 20.46
CA ASP A 269 36.31 11.94 21.65
C ASP A 269 35.62 10.84 22.47
N THR A 270 34.30 10.74 22.37
CA THR A 270 33.50 9.70 23.04
C THR A 270 33.38 8.43 22.20
N PRO A 271 33.38 7.23 22.82
CA PRO A 271 33.12 5.96 22.13
C PRO A 271 31.80 5.96 21.36
N VAL A 272 31.83 5.49 20.11
CA VAL A 272 30.62 5.30 19.31
C VAL A 272 30.30 3.80 19.31
N ALA A 273 29.67 3.37 20.40
CA ALA A 273 29.32 1.97 20.61
C ALA A 273 28.14 1.58 19.71
N VAL A 274 28.35 0.54 18.90
CA VAL A 274 27.31 -0.09 18.09
C VAL A 274 27.38 -1.59 18.25
N ARG A 275 26.22 -2.24 18.09
CA ARG A 275 26.15 -3.69 18.00
C ARG A 275 26.11 -4.08 16.51
N GLY A 276 27.16 -4.73 16.04
CA GLY A 276 27.33 -5.01 14.61
C GLY A 276 28.37 -6.08 14.33
N ASP A 277 28.43 -6.53 13.08
CA ASP A 277 29.48 -7.42 12.60
C ASP A 277 30.69 -6.58 12.16
N ARG A 278 31.84 -6.83 12.81
CA ARG A 278 33.06 -6.04 12.62
C ARG A 278 33.54 -6.06 11.17
N ASP A 279 33.54 -7.23 10.54
CA ASP A 279 34.09 -7.42 9.20
C ASP A 279 33.14 -6.83 8.15
N GLN A 280 31.82 -7.00 8.32
CA GLN A 280 30.82 -6.39 7.46
C GLN A 280 30.85 -4.86 7.50
N LEU A 281 30.96 -4.27 8.69
CA LEU A 281 31.05 -2.81 8.83
C LEU A 281 32.34 -2.27 8.20
N ALA A 282 33.47 -2.96 8.37
CA ALA A 282 34.72 -2.62 7.71
C ALA A 282 34.60 -2.74 6.18
N GLN A 283 33.94 -3.77 5.68
CA GLN A 283 33.69 -3.98 4.24
C GLN A 283 32.84 -2.86 3.63
N VAL A 284 31.76 -2.45 4.31
CA VAL A 284 30.91 -1.33 3.89
C VAL A 284 31.73 -0.05 3.82
N ALA A 285 32.47 0.27 4.88
CA ALA A 285 33.27 1.48 4.94
C ALA A 285 34.39 1.48 3.86
N LEU A 286 35.04 0.34 3.63
CA LEU A 286 36.02 0.16 2.55
C LEU A 286 35.41 0.37 1.17
N ASN A 287 34.25 -0.22 0.89
CA ASN A 287 33.58 -0.06 -0.40
C ASN A 287 33.21 1.41 -0.66
N LEU A 288 32.71 2.12 0.36
CA LEU A 288 32.41 3.54 0.25
C LEU A 288 33.67 4.36 -0.01
N ALA A 289 34.76 4.12 0.73
CA ALA A 289 36.03 4.83 0.55
C ALA A 289 36.65 4.57 -0.83
N LEU A 290 36.68 3.32 -1.30
CA LEU A 290 37.16 2.97 -2.63
C LEU A 290 36.33 3.61 -3.74
N ASN A 291 35.01 3.73 -3.54
CA ASN A 291 34.15 4.42 -4.50
C ASN A 291 34.40 5.93 -4.50
N ALA A 292 34.61 6.55 -3.33
CA ALA A 292 34.97 7.95 -3.22
C ALA A 292 36.32 8.25 -3.91
N MET A 293 37.35 7.44 -3.66
CA MET A 293 38.68 7.58 -4.30
C MET A 293 38.69 7.32 -5.81
N LYS A 294 37.64 6.73 -6.38
CA LYS A 294 37.48 6.58 -7.83
C LYS A 294 36.74 7.76 -8.47
N ALA A 295 35.96 8.49 -7.67
CA ALA A 295 35.13 9.59 -8.13
C ALA A 295 35.87 10.94 -8.14
N VAL A 296 36.96 11.03 -7.37
CA VAL A 296 37.96 12.12 -7.42
C VAL A 296 38.99 11.82 -8.48
#